data_AF-A0AAW1Y7A0-F1
#
_entry.id   AF-A0AAW1Y7A0-F1
#
_cell.length_a   1.000
_cell.length_b   1.000
_cell.length_c   1.000
_cell.angle_alpha   90.00
_cell.angle_beta   90.00
_cell.angle_gamma   90.00
#
_symmetry.space_group_name_H-M   'P 1'
#
loop_
_entity.id
_entity.type
_entity.pdbx_description
1 polymer ?
#
loop_
_entity_poly.entity_id
_entity_poly.type
_entity_poly.pdbx_seq_one_letter_code
_entity_poly.pdbx_strand_id
1 'polypeptide(L)'
;MATLRFSLAFSSPASRCLRQPRSHSGLLSWAVHRSAESTFSGQSLHISRPQWAPLRRCTRASRSITMIVKPTIQFIQGTDEQTIPDVKLTKSKDGSNGVAIFRFEQPSVFDSSGEFGDITGFYMIDEEGVIQSVDVNAKFVNGKPAGIEAKYIMRTPREWDRFMRFMERYANDNGLSFIKK
;
A
#
# COMPACT_ATOMS: atom_id res chain seq x y z
N MET A 1 -22.44 -8.23 -51.79
CA MET A 1 -21.62 -7.09 -52.25
C MET A 1 -21.49 -6.12 -51.08
N ALA A 2 -20.37 -5.76 -50.47
CA ALA A 2 -18.96 -6.14 -50.53
C ALA A 2 -18.35 -5.85 -49.14
N THR A 3 -17.32 -6.60 -48.76
CA THR A 3 -16.50 -6.49 -47.54
C THR A 3 -15.30 -5.57 -47.78
N LEU A 4 -14.80 -4.90 -46.73
CA LEU A 4 -13.53 -4.16 -46.78
C LEU A 4 -12.62 -4.60 -45.61
N ARG A 5 -11.60 -5.38 -45.97
CA ARG A 5 -10.47 -5.81 -45.14
C ARG A 5 -9.28 -4.91 -45.44
N PHE A 6 -8.47 -4.57 -44.44
CA PHE A 6 -7.10 -4.12 -44.64
C PHE A 6 -6.13 -5.09 -43.95
N SER A 7 -5.14 -5.52 -44.72
CA SER A 7 -3.97 -6.30 -44.33
C SER A 7 -2.80 -5.86 -45.22
N LEU A 8 -1.58 -6.29 -44.87
CA LEU A 8 -0.23 -6.00 -45.40
C LEU A 8 0.52 -4.99 -44.49
N ALA A 9 1.43 -5.37 -43.59
CA ALA A 9 2.67 -6.15 -43.71
C ALA A 9 3.76 -5.45 -44.55
N PHE A 10 4.79 -4.93 -43.89
CA PHE A 10 6.14 -4.79 -44.44
C PHE A 10 7.18 -5.12 -43.39
N SER A 11 8.06 -6.04 -43.78
CA SER A 11 9.25 -6.53 -43.11
C SER A 11 10.45 -5.64 -43.40
N SER A 12 11.46 -5.68 -42.52
CA SER A 12 12.87 -5.46 -42.89
C SER A 12 13.80 -6.15 -41.88
N PRO A 13 14.80 -6.93 -42.33
CA PRO A 13 15.80 -7.55 -41.48
C PRO A 13 17.19 -6.88 -41.54
N ALA A 14 17.96 -7.17 -40.49
CA ALA A 14 19.42 -7.21 -40.40
C ALA A 14 20.26 -5.91 -40.34
N SER A 15 21.04 -5.80 -39.25
CA SER A 15 22.48 -5.51 -39.35
C SER A 15 23.24 -6.10 -38.15
N ARG A 16 24.29 -6.87 -38.47
CA ARG A 16 25.28 -7.45 -37.56
C ARG A 16 26.45 -6.48 -37.42
N CYS A 17 26.97 -6.28 -36.20
CA CYS A 17 28.41 -6.18 -36.01
C CYS A 17 28.83 -6.69 -34.63
N LEU A 18 29.70 -7.71 -34.69
CA LEU A 18 30.48 -8.26 -33.58
C LEU A 18 31.49 -7.23 -33.07
N ARG A 19 31.71 -7.18 -31.75
CA ARG A 19 33.05 -7.15 -31.17
C ARG A 19 33.02 -7.57 -29.69
N GLN A 20 33.78 -8.62 -29.40
CA GLN A 20 34.10 -9.17 -28.07
C GLN A 20 34.91 -8.16 -27.23
N PRO A 21 35.07 -8.44 -25.93
CA PRO A 21 36.38 -8.97 -25.53
C PRO A 21 36.31 -10.28 -24.75
N ARG A 22 37.34 -11.09 -24.99
CA ARG A 22 37.73 -12.30 -24.26
C ARG A 22 38.27 -11.92 -22.88
N SER A 23 37.95 -12.73 -21.87
CA SER A 23 38.77 -12.88 -20.68
C SER A 23 38.67 -14.32 -20.19
N HIS A 24 39.67 -15.11 -20.54
CA HIS A 24 40.01 -16.38 -19.91
C HIS A 24 41.09 -16.12 -18.84
N SER A 25 40.83 -16.54 -17.61
CA SER A 25 41.81 -16.99 -16.61
C SER A 25 40.96 -17.44 -15.41
N GLY A 26 40.81 -18.72 -15.04
CA GLY A 26 41.87 -19.72 -14.93
C GLY A 26 42.63 -19.48 -13.64
N LEU A 27 42.16 -20.00 -12.50
CA LEU A 27 43.02 -20.47 -11.41
C LEU A 27 42.21 -21.24 -10.36
N LEU A 28 42.60 -22.50 -10.23
CA LEU A 28 42.21 -23.46 -9.22
C LEU A 28 42.84 -23.03 -7.88
N SER A 29 42.04 -22.87 -6.84
CA SER A 29 42.55 -22.73 -5.48
C SER A 29 43.11 -24.08 -5.02
N TRP A 30 44.42 -24.28 -5.22
CA TRP A 30 45.15 -25.37 -4.60
C TRP A 30 45.39 -25.01 -3.13
N ALA A 31 44.78 -25.78 -2.24
CA ALA A 31 45.12 -25.76 -0.83
C ALA A 31 46.56 -26.29 -0.68
N VAL A 32 47.47 -25.41 -0.27
CA VAL A 32 48.83 -25.79 0.08
C VAL A 32 48.77 -26.53 1.42
N HIS A 33 48.90 -27.85 1.36
CA HIS A 33 49.30 -28.66 2.51
C HIS A 33 50.72 -28.26 2.91
N ARG A 34 50.87 -27.50 4.00
CA ARG A 34 52.09 -27.55 4.80
C ARG A 34 51.88 -28.61 5.88
N SER A 35 52.35 -29.82 5.58
CA SER A 35 52.72 -30.78 6.62
C SER A 35 53.91 -30.20 7.37
N ALA A 36 53.71 -29.90 8.65
CA ALA A 36 54.79 -29.72 9.60
C ALA A 36 54.86 -31.01 10.43
N GLU A 37 55.88 -31.82 10.15
CA GLU A 37 56.29 -32.93 11.00
C GLU A 37 56.67 -32.38 12.38
N SER A 38 56.05 -32.91 13.44
CA SER A 38 56.42 -32.65 14.83
C SER A 38 56.26 -33.95 15.63
N THR A 39 57.38 -34.58 15.91
CA THR A 39 57.48 -35.77 16.77
C THR A 39 57.60 -35.32 18.22
N PHE A 40 56.47 -35.26 18.93
CA PHE A 40 56.49 -35.13 20.39
C PHE A 40 55.27 -35.85 20.99
N SER A 41 55.56 -36.92 21.73
CA SER A 41 54.58 -37.73 22.45
C SER A 41 54.05 -36.96 23.66
N GLY A 42 52.80 -36.50 23.59
CA GLY A 42 52.08 -35.89 24.70
C GLY A 42 50.57 -35.95 24.47
N GLN A 43 49.83 -36.44 25.45
CA GLN A 43 48.39 -36.70 25.40
C GLN A 43 47.56 -35.47 24.97
N SER A 44 46.68 -35.66 23.97
CA SER A 44 45.67 -34.68 23.60
C SER A 44 44.52 -34.73 24.61
N LEU A 45 44.40 -33.72 25.46
CA LEU A 45 43.20 -33.51 26.27
C LEU A 45 42.19 -32.74 25.43
N HIS A 46 41.10 -33.42 25.05
CA HIS A 46 39.96 -32.84 24.34
C HIS A 46 39.20 -31.88 25.28
N ILE A 47 39.55 -30.59 25.24
CA ILE A 47 38.73 -29.54 25.83
C ILE A 47 37.63 -29.20 24.83
N SER A 48 36.41 -29.66 25.11
CA SER A 48 35.20 -29.25 24.40
C SER A 48 35.08 -27.73 24.51
N ARG A 49 35.47 -27.02 23.45
CA ARG A 49 35.27 -25.57 23.33
C ARG A 49 33.76 -25.32 23.22
N PRO A 50 33.09 -24.68 24.19
CA PRO A 50 31.70 -24.33 24.00
C PRO A 50 31.64 -23.33 22.85
N GLN A 51 30.96 -23.70 21.76
CA GLN A 51 30.60 -22.76 20.72
C GLN A 51 29.65 -21.73 21.32
N TRP A 52 30.19 -20.60 21.78
CA TRP A 52 29.39 -19.39 21.88
C TRP A 52 29.19 -18.89 20.46
N ALA A 53 28.01 -19.21 19.92
CA ALA A 53 27.50 -18.57 18.73
C ALA A 53 27.58 -17.05 18.92
N PRO A 54 28.02 -16.27 17.92
CA PRO A 54 27.94 -14.83 18.00
C PRO A 54 26.46 -14.49 18.15
N LEU A 55 26.08 -13.94 19.30
CA LEU A 55 24.76 -13.38 19.49
C LEU A 55 24.58 -12.33 18.40
N ARG A 56 23.74 -12.63 17.41
CA ARG A 56 23.45 -11.73 16.29
C ARG A 56 22.96 -10.41 16.87
N ARG A 57 23.85 -9.42 16.83
CA ARG A 57 23.55 -8.05 17.14
C ARG A 57 22.62 -7.51 16.06
N CYS A 58 21.42 -7.18 16.49
CA CYS A 58 20.61 -6.05 16.04
C CYS A 58 20.17 -6.05 14.57
N THR A 59 18.93 -6.44 14.33
CA THR A 59 18.02 -5.43 13.80
C THR A 59 17.12 -5.02 14.94
N ARG A 60 17.38 -3.82 15.47
CA ARG A 60 16.37 -3.03 16.16
C ARG A 60 15.22 -3.00 15.17
N ALA A 61 14.20 -3.82 15.37
CA ALA A 61 12.93 -3.60 14.71
C ALA A 61 12.64 -2.13 15.02
N SER A 62 12.74 -1.29 13.99
CA SER A 62 12.31 0.08 14.07
C SER A 62 10.86 -0.06 14.47
N ARG A 63 10.59 0.04 15.77
CA ARG A 63 9.26 0.31 16.28
C ARG A 63 9.06 1.71 15.76
N SER A 64 8.58 1.80 14.51
CA SER A 64 7.88 2.97 14.03
C SER A 64 6.94 3.28 15.16
N ILE A 65 7.23 4.38 15.87
CA ILE A 65 6.32 4.88 16.87
C ILE A 65 5.13 5.29 16.03
N THR A 66 4.23 4.35 15.83
CA THR A 66 2.94 4.60 15.21
C THR A 66 2.29 5.58 16.14
N MET A 67 2.35 6.87 15.79
CA MET A 67 1.53 7.85 16.46
C MET A 67 0.11 7.32 16.31
N ILE A 68 -0.59 7.12 17.42
CA ILE A 68 -1.94 6.57 17.42
C ILE A 68 -2.83 7.68 16.86
N VAL A 69 -2.90 7.73 15.52
CA VAL A 69 -3.78 8.64 14.80
C VAL A 69 -5.10 7.91 14.69
N LYS A 70 -6.08 8.41 15.45
CA LYS A 70 -7.47 7.95 15.36
C LYS A 70 -7.94 8.07 13.90
N PRO A 71 -8.55 7.03 13.30
CA PRO A 71 -9.03 7.10 11.93
C PRO A 71 -10.23 8.08 11.86
N THR A 72 -10.12 9.14 11.08
CA THR A 72 -11.17 10.15 10.94
C THR A 72 -11.50 10.46 9.49
N ILE A 73 -12.68 11.02 9.28
CA ILE A 73 -13.14 11.53 7.99
C ILE A 73 -13.28 13.04 8.12
N GLN A 74 -12.89 13.80 7.10
CA GLN A 74 -13.01 15.25 7.07
C GLN A 74 -13.54 15.72 5.72
N PHE A 75 -14.42 16.73 5.74
CA PHE A 75 -14.82 17.49 4.55
C PHE A 75 -14.07 18.82 4.42
N ILE A 76 -13.60 19.32 5.56
CA ILE A 76 -12.80 20.53 5.73
C ILE A 76 -11.58 20.12 6.53
N GLN A 77 -10.38 20.42 6.02
CA GLN A 77 -9.15 20.01 6.68
C GLN A 77 -9.07 20.57 8.11
N GLY A 78 -8.81 19.69 9.07
CA GLY A 78 -8.75 20.03 10.50
C GLY A 78 -10.09 19.95 11.23
N THR A 79 -11.20 19.65 10.53
CA THR A 79 -12.51 19.43 11.16
C THR A 79 -12.95 17.98 10.96
N ASP A 80 -12.95 17.22 12.05
CA ASP A 80 -13.40 15.82 12.04
C ASP A 80 -14.93 15.75 11.91
N GLU A 81 -15.38 14.95 10.95
CA GLU A 81 -16.79 14.66 10.74
C GLU A 81 -17.28 13.63 11.75
N GLN A 82 -18.35 13.98 12.48
CA GLN A 82 -18.90 13.15 13.55
C GLN A 82 -20.00 12.20 13.04
N THR A 83 -20.66 12.54 11.94
CA THR A 83 -21.73 11.71 11.39
C THR A 83 -21.14 10.48 10.72
N ILE A 84 -21.62 9.30 11.12
CA ILE A 84 -21.16 8.03 10.55
C ILE A 84 -21.84 7.79 9.19
N PRO A 85 -21.08 7.52 8.12
CA PRO A 85 -21.67 7.32 6.80
C PRO A 85 -22.20 5.91 6.56
N ASP A 86 -23.21 5.83 5.71
CA ASP A 86 -23.52 4.61 4.98
C ASP A 86 -22.49 4.41 3.86
N VAL A 87 -21.80 3.28 3.89
CA VAL A 87 -20.74 2.97 2.92
C VAL A 87 -21.19 1.86 1.98
N LYS A 88 -21.19 2.15 0.67
CA LYS A 88 -21.42 1.17 -0.38
C LYS A 88 -20.17 0.97 -1.21
N LEU A 89 -19.67 -0.26 -1.22
CA LEU A 89 -18.53 -0.66 -2.04
C LEU A 89 -19.02 -1.39 -3.29
N THR A 90 -18.54 -0.96 -4.46
CA THR A 90 -18.80 -1.60 -5.75
C THR A 90 -17.48 -1.93 -6.42
N LYS A 91 -17.39 -3.11 -7.05
CA LYS A 91 -16.22 -3.53 -7.82
C LYS A 91 -16.67 -3.93 -9.22
N SER A 92 -15.87 -3.55 -10.22
CA SER A 92 -16.13 -3.95 -11.61
C SER A 92 -16.02 -5.46 -11.78
N LYS A 93 -16.65 -6.02 -12.83
CA LYS A 93 -16.68 -7.47 -13.07
C LYS A 93 -15.29 -8.06 -13.32
N ASP A 94 -14.42 -7.30 -13.95
CA ASP A 94 -13.01 -7.61 -14.21
C ASP A 94 -12.11 -7.36 -12.98
N GLY A 95 -12.65 -6.71 -11.94
CA GLY A 95 -11.97 -6.50 -10.67
C GLY A 95 -10.86 -5.45 -10.67
N SER A 96 -10.67 -4.75 -11.80
CA SER A 96 -9.65 -3.71 -11.99
C SER A 96 -10.00 -2.40 -11.30
N ASN A 97 -11.30 -2.05 -11.26
CA ASN A 97 -11.79 -0.78 -10.73
C ASN A 97 -12.75 -1.02 -9.57
N GLY A 98 -12.59 -0.23 -8.51
CA GLY A 98 -13.46 -0.17 -7.36
C GLY A 98 -14.02 1.23 -7.18
N VAL A 99 -15.22 1.33 -6.64
CA VAL A 99 -15.83 2.60 -6.23
C VAL A 99 -16.40 2.42 -4.83
N ALA A 100 -15.97 3.26 -3.91
CA ALA A 100 -16.60 3.42 -2.60
C ALA A 100 -17.49 4.67 -2.64
N ILE A 101 -18.74 4.52 -2.22
CA ILE A 101 -19.72 5.60 -2.13
C ILE A 101 -20.08 5.76 -0.66
N PHE A 102 -19.90 6.96 -0.15
CA PHE A 102 -20.22 7.35 1.22
C PHE A 102 -21.44 8.25 1.21
N ARG A 103 -22.39 7.99 2.09
CA ARG A 103 -23.59 8.82 2.27
C ARG A 103 -23.70 9.23 3.72
N PHE A 104 -23.73 10.53 3.92
CA PHE A 104 -23.90 11.13 5.23
C PHE A 104 -25.28 11.77 5.27
N GLU A 105 -26.12 11.31 6.19
CA GLU A 105 -27.39 11.96 6.49
C GLU A 105 -27.14 13.03 7.55
N GLN A 106 -27.51 14.28 7.27
CA GLN A 106 -27.29 15.40 8.19
C GLN A 106 -25.84 15.47 8.73
N PRO A 107 -24.83 15.62 7.86
CA PRO A 107 -23.43 15.72 8.28
C PRO A 107 -23.20 16.97 9.13
N SER A 108 -22.37 16.83 10.16
CA SER A 108 -22.03 17.88 11.12
C SER A 108 -21.28 19.06 10.49
N VAL A 109 -20.68 18.87 9.31
CA VAL A 109 -20.10 19.96 8.51
C VAL A 109 -21.13 21.05 8.15
N PHE A 110 -22.42 20.72 8.03
CA PHE A 110 -23.44 21.72 7.73
C PHE A 110 -23.68 22.70 8.88
N ASP A 111 -23.59 22.25 10.12
CA ASP A 111 -23.72 23.09 11.31
C ASP A 111 -22.49 24.00 11.50
N SER A 112 -21.35 23.58 10.93
CA SER A 112 -20.05 24.23 11.04
C SER A 112 -19.76 25.24 9.91
N SER A 113 -20.66 25.35 8.92
CA SER A 113 -20.46 26.11 7.68
C SER A 113 -20.26 27.62 7.85
N GLY A 114 -20.61 28.18 9.02
CA GLY A 114 -20.32 29.58 9.37
C GLY A 114 -18.91 29.85 9.91
N GLU A 115 -18.22 28.82 10.44
CA GLU A 115 -16.96 28.97 11.18
C GLU A 115 -15.77 28.30 10.46
N PHE A 116 -16.00 27.21 9.71
CA PHE A 116 -14.94 26.36 9.17
C PHE A 116 -14.78 26.42 7.63
N GLY A 117 -15.62 27.19 6.94
CA GLY A 117 -15.52 27.41 5.49
C GLY A 117 -16.25 26.38 4.62
N ASP A 118 -16.04 26.46 3.31
CA ASP A 118 -16.71 25.60 2.33
C ASP A 118 -16.10 24.19 2.29
N ILE A 119 -16.89 23.21 1.84
CA ILE A 119 -16.44 21.82 1.63
C ILE A 119 -15.35 21.80 0.54
N THR A 120 -14.11 21.49 0.92
CA THR A 120 -12.95 21.52 0.03
C THR A 120 -12.64 20.16 -0.61
N GLY A 121 -13.08 19.08 0.01
CA GLY A 121 -12.86 17.72 -0.47
C GLY A 121 -13.40 16.67 0.49
N PHE A 122 -12.95 15.44 0.29
CA PHE A 122 -13.24 14.31 1.17
C PHE A 122 -11.93 13.65 1.56
N TYR A 123 -11.59 13.70 2.84
CA TYR A 123 -10.32 13.22 3.38
C TYR A 123 -10.59 12.09 4.37
N MET A 124 -9.89 10.98 4.20
CA MET A 124 -9.89 9.82 5.09
C MET A 124 -8.49 9.71 5.67
N ILE A 125 -8.35 9.96 6.97
CA ILE A 125 -7.07 10.15 7.66
C ILE A 125 -6.88 9.03 8.66
N ASP A 126 -5.71 8.39 8.65
CA ASP A 126 -5.30 7.40 9.64
C ASP A 126 -3.77 7.39 9.80
N GLU A 127 -3.23 6.42 10.53
CA GLU A 127 -1.79 6.34 10.80
C GLU A 127 -0.92 6.06 9.55
N GLU A 128 -1.53 5.56 8.46
CA GLU A 128 -0.83 5.33 7.17
C GLU A 128 -0.84 6.59 6.29
N GLY A 129 -1.54 7.65 6.69
CA GLY A 129 -1.62 8.93 5.99
C GLY A 129 -3.06 9.26 5.54
N VAL A 130 -3.16 9.98 4.43
CA VAL A 130 -4.45 10.54 3.94
C VAL A 130 -4.83 9.91 2.61
N ILE A 131 -6.06 9.42 2.50
CA ILE A 131 -6.72 9.13 1.23
C ILE A 131 -7.68 10.29 0.95
N GLN A 132 -7.64 10.86 -0.25
CA GLN A 132 -8.48 12.01 -0.59
C GLN A 132 -9.29 11.79 -1.87
N SER A 133 -10.45 12.45 -1.95
CA SER A 133 -11.26 12.57 -3.15
C SER A 133 -11.83 13.98 -3.30
N VAL A 134 -12.09 14.35 -4.55
CA VAL A 134 -12.74 15.61 -4.92
C VAL A 134 -14.21 15.43 -5.32
N ASP A 135 -14.66 14.19 -5.53
CA ASP A 135 -16.05 13.90 -5.93
C ASP A 135 -16.95 13.90 -4.68
N VAL A 136 -17.43 15.10 -4.34
CA VAL A 136 -18.31 15.36 -3.19
C VAL A 136 -19.50 16.15 -3.68
N ASN A 137 -20.70 15.67 -3.35
CA ASN A 137 -21.95 16.28 -3.79
C ASN A 137 -22.89 16.47 -2.58
N ALA A 138 -23.38 17.69 -2.38
CA ALA A 138 -24.42 17.97 -1.40
C ALA A 138 -25.80 17.58 -1.94
N LYS A 139 -26.62 16.96 -1.09
CA LYS A 139 -28.03 16.66 -1.35
C LYS A 139 -28.90 17.71 -0.67
N PHE A 140 -29.82 18.28 -1.44
CA PHE A 140 -30.80 19.25 -0.95
C PHE A 140 -32.20 18.65 -1.00
N VAL A 141 -32.96 18.86 0.07
CA VAL A 141 -34.38 18.48 0.15
C VAL A 141 -35.14 19.74 0.56
N ASN A 142 -36.10 20.16 -0.27
CA ASN A 142 -36.90 21.38 -0.05
C ASN A 142 -36.05 22.65 0.15
N GLY A 143 -34.95 22.77 -0.59
CA GLY A 143 -34.03 23.93 -0.52
C GLY A 143 -33.11 23.95 0.70
N LYS A 144 -33.15 22.93 1.58
CA LYS A 144 -32.24 22.79 2.72
C LYS A 144 -31.21 21.70 2.46
N PRO A 145 -29.94 21.89 2.88
CA PRO A 145 -28.93 20.83 2.81
C PRO A 145 -29.37 19.68 3.74
N ALA A 146 -29.41 18.47 3.20
CA ALA A 146 -29.95 17.28 3.87
C ALA A 146 -28.93 16.15 4.01
N GLY A 147 -27.95 16.09 3.12
CA GLY A 147 -26.87 15.10 3.21
C GLY A 147 -25.72 15.39 2.27
N ILE A 148 -24.66 14.58 2.37
CA ILE A 148 -23.51 14.61 1.45
C ILE A 148 -23.29 13.21 0.90
N GLU A 149 -23.03 13.12 -0.40
CA GLU A 149 -22.54 11.92 -1.06
C GLU A 149 -21.12 12.15 -1.56
N ALA A 150 -20.17 11.36 -1.07
CA ALA A 150 -18.78 11.39 -1.52
C ALA A 150 -18.42 10.08 -2.22
N LYS A 151 -17.59 10.15 -3.26
CA LYS A 151 -17.16 8.98 -4.03
C LYS A 151 -15.64 8.90 -4.05
N TYR A 152 -15.12 7.71 -3.83
CA TYR A 152 -13.70 7.40 -3.99
C TYR A 152 -13.52 6.31 -5.05
N ILE A 153 -12.76 6.62 -6.09
CA ILE A 153 -12.49 5.71 -7.21
C ILE A 153 -11.11 5.08 -7.00
N MET A 154 -11.07 3.76 -6.96
CA MET A 154 -9.86 2.94 -6.86
C MET A 154 -9.59 2.33 -8.23
N ARG A 155 -8.43 2.61 -8.81
CA ARG A 155 -7.98 2.11 -10.11
C ARG A 155 -6.90 1.04 -9.99
N THR A 156 -6.30 0.89 -8.81
CA THR A 156 -5.22 -0.07 -8.56
C THR A 156 -5.50 -0.96 -7.35
N PRO A 157 -4.95 -2.19 -7.32
CA PRO A 157 -5.06 -3.06 -6.14
C PRO A 157 -4.46 -2.42 -4.88
N ARG A 158 -3.42 -1.59 -5.03
CA ARG A 158 -2.79 -0.89 -3.89
C ARG A 158 -3.72 0.11 -3.23
N GLU A 159 -4.47 0.87 -4.03
CA GLU A 159 -5.49 1.79 -3.52
C GLU A 159 -6.61 1.03 -2.82
N TRP A 160 -7.02 -0.11 -3.38
CA TRP A 160 -8.00 -0.99 -2.76
C TRP A 160 -7.54 -1.50 -1.39
N ASP A 161 -6.34 -2.06 -1.31
CA ASP A 161 -5.79 -2.56 -0.05
C ASP A 161 -5.64 -1.44 0.99
N ARG A 162 -5.18 -0.26 0.56
CA ARG A 162 -5.04 0.93 1.42
C ARG A 162 -6.39 1.42 1.94
N PHE A 163 -7.41 1.40 1.10
CA PHE A 163 -8.79 1.75 1.46
C PHE A 163 -9.38 0.76 2.46
N MET A 164 -9.21 -0.55 2.22
CA MET A 164 -9.72 -1.57 3.13
C MET A 164 -9.10 -1.47 4.52
N ARG A 165 -7.79 -1.15 4.64
CA ARG A 165 -7.14 -0.90 5.94
C ARG A 165 -7.66 0.33 6.66
N PHE A 166 -7.96 1.41 5.91
CA PHE A 166 -8.63 2.57 6.50
C PHE A 166 -10.00 2.17 7.04
N MET A 167 -10.82 1.53 6.21
CA MET A 167 -12.19 1.15 6.58
C MET A 167 -12.24 0.17 7.75
N GLU A 168 -11.31 -0.78 7.84
CA GLU A 168 -11.20 -1.70 8.97
C GLU A 168 -10.93 -0.95 10.27
N ARG A 169 -9.95 -0.02 10.28
CA ARG A 169 -9.64 0.80 11.45
C ARG A 169 -10.79 1.74 11.81
N TYR A 170 -11.36 2.43 10.82
CA TYR A 170 -12.48 3.33 11.01
C TYR A 170 -13.71 2.60 11.56
N ALA A 171 -14.00 1.39 11.07
CA ALA A 171 -15.11 0.59 11.55
C ALA A 171 -14.89 0.12 13.00
N ASN A 172 -13.67 -0.32 13.34
CA ASN A 172 -13.33 -0.74 14.71
C ASN A 172 -13.49 0.40 15.72
N ASP A 173 -13.11 1.63 15.34
CA ASP A 173 -13.20 2.81 16.21
C ASP A 173 -14.65 3.31 16.37
N ASN A 174 -15.47 3.19 15.32
CA ASN A 174 -16.86 3.66 15.31
C ASN A 174 -17.90 2.56 15.56
N GLY A 175 -17.47 1.34 15.90
CA GLY A 175 -18.37 0.21 16.17
C GLY A 175 -19.20 -0.26 14.97
N LEU A 176 -18.72 -0.03 13.74
CA LEU A 176 -19.41 -0.44 12.52
C LEU A 176 -19.17 -1.91 12.21
N SER A 177 -20.19 -2.57 11.66
CA SER A 177 -20.09 -3.95 11.15
C SER A 177 -20.50 -4.01 9.68
N PHE A 178 -19.79 -4.82 8.91
CA PHE A 178 -20.08 -4.99 7.48
C PHE A 178 -21.31 -5.89 7.29
N ILE A 179 -22.39 -5.33 6.75
CA ILE A 179 -23.56 -6.10 6.31
C ILE A 179 -23.39 -6.39 4.82
N LYS A 180 -23.07 -7.65 4.49
CA LYS A 180 -23.05 -8.11 3.10
C LYS A 180 -24.49 -8.34 2.63
N LYS A 181 -24.99 -7.44 1.78
CA LYS A 181 -26.26 -7.61 1.06
C LYS A 181 -26.08 -8.38 -0.24
#